data_AF-A0A967APV2-F1
#
_entry.id   AF-A0A967APV2-F1
#
_cell.length_a   1.000
_cell.length_b   1.000
_cell.length_c   1.000
_cell.angle_alpha   90.00
_cell.angle_beta   90.00
_cell.angle_gamma   90.00
#
_symmetry.space_group_name_H-M   'P 1'
#
loop_
_entity.id
_entity.type
_entity.pdbx_description
1 polymer ?
#
loop_
_entity_poly.entity_id
_entity_poly.type
_entity_poly.pdbx_seq_one_letter_code
_entity_poly.pdbx_strand_id
1 'polypeptide(L)'
;MRAYFKSGLNRVALRIAQVSFAVGTLFFLIYLFAPVDPVILWGIVFLVLFFGVYAVLVMTLFINLLVHFKDFEEHLVALVLSLLNLSIAFLYLQLL
;
A
#
# COMPACT_ATOMS: atom_id res chain seq x y z
N MET A 1 -1.30 -0.33 -19.45
CA MET A 1 -1.92 -0.89 -18.23
C MET A 1 -3.21 -1.72 -18.45
N ARG A 2 -3.90 -1.67 -19.61
CA ARG A 2 -5.12 -2.49 -19.82
C ARG A 2 -4.88 -3.98 -20.11
N ALA A 3 -3.67 -4.38 -20.50
CA ALA A 3 -3.40 -5.73 -21.01
C ALA A 3 -2.97 -6.77 -19.95
N TYR A 4 -2.54 -6.35 -18.75
CA TYR A 4 -1.98 -7.25 -17.73
C TYR A 4 -2.87 -7.52 -16.51
N PHE A 5 -3.92 -6.71 -16.28
CA PHE A 5 -4.80 -6.89 -15.12
C PHE A 5 -6.22 -7.23 -15.54
N LYS A 6 -6.56 -8.52 -15.55
CA LYS A 6 -7.86 -9.05 -15.98
C LYS A 6 -8.89 -9.04 -14.84
N SER A 7 -8.45 -9.18 -13.58
CA SER A 7 -9.36 -9.15 -12.43
C SER A 7 -9.63 -7.73 -11.94
N GLY A 8 -10.91 -7.40 -11.72
CA GLY A 8 -11.32 -6.09 -11.20
C GLY A 8 -10.76 -5.81 -9.80
N LEU A 9 -10.64 -6.85 -8.97
CA LEU A 9 -10.11 -6.75 -7.61
C LEU A 9 -8.63 -6.38 -7.56
N ASN A 10 -7.78 -6.98 -8.41
CA ASN A 10 -6.36 -6.59 -8.47
C ASN A 10 -6.20 -5.15 -8.94
N ARG A 11 -7.05 -4.69 -9.85
CA ARG A 11 -6.99 -3.31 -10.35
C ARG A 11 -7.39 -2.29 -9.29
N VAL A 12 -8.37 -2.61 -8.45
CA VAL A 12 -8.75 -1.80 -7.29
C VAL A 12 -7.63 -1.80 -6.24
N ALA A 13 -7.07 -2.98 -5.93
CA ALA A 13 -5.94 -3.12 -5.04
C ALA A 13 -4.75 -2.26 -5.47
N LEU A 14 -4.42 -2.30 -6.77
CA LEU A 14 -3.33 -1.51 -7.33
C LEU A 14 -3.60 -0.01 -7.26
N ARG A 15 -4.84 0.45 -7.51
CA ARG A 15 -5.20 1.87 -7.36
C ARG A 15 -5.09 2.34 -5.91
N ILE A 16 -5.61 1.54 -4.97
CA ILE A 16 -5.50 1.85 -3.55
C ILE A 16 -4.02 1.91 -3.15
N ALA A 17 -3.21 0.94 -3.59
CA ALA A 17 -1.78 0.95 -3.36
C ALA A 17 -1.10 2.22 -3.89
N GLN A 18 -1.38 2.61 -5.14
CA GLN A 18 -0.81 3.82 -5.74
C GLN A 18 -1.22 5.09 -5.00
N VAL A 19 -2.50 5.23 -4.65
CA VAL A 19 -3.00 6.41 -3.92
C VAL A 19 -2.39 6.47 -2.53
N SER A 20 -2.39 5.36 -1.78
CA SER A 20 -1.80 5.31 -0.44
C SER A 20 -0.29 5.55 -0.47
N PHE A 21 0.42 5.07 -1.50
CA PHE A 21 1.84 5.34 -1.70
C PHE A 21 2.09 6.84 -1.90
N ALA A 22 1.30 7.48 -2.78
CA ALA A 22 1.43 8.90 -3.06
C ALA A 22 1.16 9.74 -1.81
N VAL A 23 0.08 9.43 -1.08
CA VAL A 23 -0.27 10.14 0.16
C VAL A 23 0.79 9.93 1.24
N GLY A 24 1.25 8.69 1.44
CA GLY A 24 2.30 8.39 2.42
C GLY A 24 3.62 9.08 2.11
N THR A 25 4.01 9.13 0.82
CA THR A 25 5.20 9.86 0.38
C THR A 25 5.07 11.37 0.60
N LEU A 26 3.87 11.93 0.41
CA LEU A 26 3.59 13.34 0.65
C LEU A 26 3.74 13.70 2.13
N PHE A 27 3.18 12.87 3.03
CA PHE A 27 3.38 13.02 4.47
C PHE A 27 4.85 12.87 4.88
N PHE A 28 5.58 11.96 4.26
CA PHE A 28 7.02 11.79 4.48
C PHE A 28 7.82 13.03 4.09
N LEU A 29 7.56 13.59 2.91
CA LEU A 29 8.22 14.81 2.48
C LEU A 29 7.89 15.99 3.40
N ILE A 30 6.61 16.16 3.79
CA ILE A 30 6.22 17.23 4.72
C ILE A 30 6.96 17.09 6.05
N TYR A 31 7.04 15.88 6.62
CA TYR A 31 7.75 15.62 7.86
C TYR A 31 9.25 15.95 7.75
N LEU A 32 9.88 15.62 6.62
CA LEU A 32 11.30 15.93 6.38
C LEU A 32 11.58 17.44 6.36
N PHE A 33 10.67 18.25 5.83
CA PHE A 33 10.83 19.71 5.75
C PHE A 33 10.38 20.45 7.02
N ALA A 34 9.38 19.93 7.74
CA ALA A 34 8.82 20.57 8.92
C ALA A 34 8.33 19.51 9.93
N PRO A 35 9.19 19.05 10.86
CA PRO A 35 8.80 18.14 11.93
C PRO A 35 8.06 18.90 13.03
N VAL A 36 6.84 19.36 12.72
CA VAL A 36 5.92 19.98 13.68
C VAL A 36 4.98 18.92 14.26
N ASP A 37 4.73 18.98 15.56
CA ASP A 37 3.87 18.04 16.32
C ASP A 37 2.55 17.63 15.62
N PRO A 38 1.76 18.54 15.00
CA PRO A 38 0.55 18.15 14.30
C PRO A 38 0.79 17.23 13.10
N VAL A 39 1.89 17.38 12.36
CA VAL A 39 2.22 16.53 11.20
C VAL A 39 2.52 15.10 11.66
N ILE A 40 3.19 14.94 12.80
CA ILE A 40 3.50 13.65 13.41
C ILE A 40 2.20 12.93 13.79
N LEU A 41 1.27 13.63 14.45
CA LEU A 41 -0.03 13.05 14.85
C LEU A 41 -0.83 12.57 13.63
N TRP A 42 -0.93 13.40 12.58
CA TRP A 42 -1.62 13.03 11.34
C TRP A 42 -0.92 11.87 10.61
N GLY A 43 0.41 11.84 10.63
CA GLY A 43 1.21 10.73 10.10
C GLY A 43 0.91 9.41 10.79
N ILE A 44 0.83 9.40 12.13
CA ILE A 44 0.50 8.21 12.92
C ILE A 44 -0.93 7.73 12.63
N VAL A 45 -1.92 8.63 12.61
CA VAL A 45 -3.32 8.27 12.28
C VAL A 45 -3.42 7.66 10.88
N PHE A 46 -2.72 8.26 9.90
CA PHE A 46 -2.65 7.72 8.55
C PHE A 46 -2.02 6.32 8.53
N LEU A 47 -0.94 6.10 9.30
CA LEU A 47 -0.25 4.81 9.41
C LEU A 47 -1.15 3.71 9.95
N VAL A 48 -1.92 4.00 11.01
CA VAL A 48 -2.87 3.04 11.61
C VAL A 48 -3.96 2.64 10.60
N LEU A 49 -4.55 3.63 9.92
CA LEU A 49 -5.55 3.37 8.87
C LEU A 49 -4.95 2.60 7.70
N PHE A 50 -3.72 2.96 7.30
CA PHE A 50 -2.99 2.29 6.23
C PHE A 50 -2.80 0.82 6.57
N PHE A 51 -2.25 0.49 7.74
CA PHE A 51 -2.06 -0.90 8.17
C PHE A 51 -3.36 -1.71 8.19
N GLY A 52 -4.46 -1.13 8.70
CA GLY A 52 -5.76 -1.81 8.72
C GLY A 52 -6.28 -2.14 7.33
N VAL A 53 -6.27 -1.16 6.41
CA VAL A 53 -6.71 -1.36 5.03
C VAL A 53 -5.78 -2.32 4.28
N TYR A 54 -4.47 -2.18 4.47
CA TYR A 54 -3.47 -3.02 3.80
C TYR A 54 -3.52 -4.48 4.24
N ALA A 55 -3.75 -4.75 5.52
CA ALA A 55 -3.88 -6.13 6.02
C ALA A 55 -5.01 -6.88 5.30
N VAL A 56 -6.19 -6.24 5.18
CA VAL A 56 -7.34 -6.82 4.47
C VAL A 56 -7.05 -7.00 2.99
N LEU A 57 -6.38 -6.02 2.36
CA LEU A 57 -6.01 -6.06 0.95
C LEU A 57 -5.03 -7.19 0.64
N VAL A 58 -3.97 -7.32 1.43
CA VAL A 58 -2.97 -8.38 1.27
C VAL A 58 -3.60 -9.75 1.49
N MET A 59 -4.45 -9.93 2.50
CA MET A 59 -5.18 -11.19 2.69
C MET A 59 -6.06 -11.53 1.49
N THR A 60 -6.79 -10.56 0.94
CA THR A 60 -7.66 -10.77 -0.22
C THR A 60 -6.83 -11.15 -1.47
N LEU A 61 -5.70 -10.47 -1.69
CA LEU A 61 -4.79 -10.79 -2.78
C LEU A 61 -4.14 -12.17 -2.61
N PHE A 62 -3.80 -12.55 -1.38
CA PHE A 62 -3.20 -13.84 -1.07
C PHE A 62 -4.19 -15.00 -1.28
N ILE A 63 -5.45 -14.83 -0.84
CA ILE A 63 -6.52 -15.80 -1.11
C ILE A 63 -6.76 -15.91 -2.61
N ASN A 64 -6.82 -14.79 -3.34
CA ASN A 64 -7.00 -14.82 -4.80
C ASN A 64 -5.84 -15.49 -5.52
N LEU A 65 -4.60 -15.30 -5.06
CA LEU A 65 -3.42 -15.99 -5.58
C LEU A 65 -3.54 -17.52 -5.43
N LEU A 66 -4.03 -17.99 -4.27
CA LEU A 66 -4.22 -19.42 -4.00
C LEU A 66 -5.39 -20.05 -4.76
N VAL A 67 -6.45 -19.28 -5.03
CA VAL A 67 -7.64 -19.79 -5.74
C VAL A 67 -7.46 -19.75 -7.26
N HIS A 68 -6.80 -18.72 -7.79
CA HIS A 68 -6.66 -18.48 -9.25
C HIS A 68 -5.21 -18.60 -9.72
N PHE A 69 -4.63 -19.80 -9.61
CA PHE A 69 -3.28 -20.12 -10.12
C PHE A 69 -3.08 -19.88 -11.62
N LYS A 70 -4.16 -19.77 -12.40
CA LYS A 70 -4.10 -19.51 -13.84
C LYS A 70 -3.56 -18.10 -14.17
N ASP A 71 -3.78 -17.12 -13.30
CA ASP A 71 -3.32 -15.73 -13.45
C ASP A 71 -2.29 -15.36 -12.36
N PHE A 72 -1.44 -16.34 -11.98
CA PHE A 72 -0.51 -16.24 -10.86
C PHE A 72 0.45 -15.04 -10.94
N GLU A 73 0.98 -14.74 -12.13
CA GLU A 73 1.88 -13.60 -12.34
C GLU A 73 1.20 -12.26 -12.01
N GLU A 74 -0.07 -12.08 -12.37
CA GLU A 74 -0.82 -10.85 -12.13
C GLU A 74 -1.03 -10.61 -10.62
N HIS A 75 -1.46 -11.65 -9.92
CA HIS A 75 -1.68 -11.61 -8.47
C HIS A 75 -0.36 -11.45 -7.71
N LEU A 76 0.72 -12.08 -8.17
CA LEU A 76 2.04 -11.98 -7.54
C LEU A 76 2.64 -10.58 -7.72
N VAL A 77 2.53 -9.96 -8.89
CA VAL A 77 2.97 -8.57 -9.11
C VAL A 77 2.17 -7.60 -8.23
N ALA A 78 0.85 -7.76 -8.14
CA ALA A 78 0.02 -6.94 -7.25
C ALA A 78 0.43 -7.10 -5.78
N LEU A 79 0.70 -8.33 -5.34
CA LEU A 79 1.13 -8.63 -3.98
C LEU A 79 2.51 -8.03 -3.68
N VAL A 80 3.49 -8.19 -4.58
CA VAL A 80 4.83 -7.61 -4.42
C VAL A 80 4.78 -6.08 -4.37
N LEU A 81 4.01 -5.43 -5.25
CA LEU A 81 3.83 -3.98 -5.22
C LEU A 81 3.18 -3.50 -3.92
N SER A 82 2.22 -4.26 -3.40
CA SER A 82 1.60 -3.97 -2.11
C SER A 82 2.62 -4.10 -0.96
N LEU A 83 3.42 -5.17 -0.93
CA LEU A 83 4.45 -5.36 0.09
C LEU A 83 5.50 -4.24 0.06
N LEU A 84 5.89 -3.77 -1.13
CA LEU A 84 6.85 -2.68 -1.30
C LEU A 84 6.33 -1.36 -0.68
N ASN A 85 5.02 -1.13 -0.74
CA ASN A 85 4.38 0.02 -0.10
C ASN A 85 4.40 -0.08 1.44
N LEU A 86 4.35 -1.31 1.96
CA LEU A 86 4.43 -1.61 3.39
C LEU A 86 5.86 -1.34 3.92
N SER A 87 6.90 -1.63 3.13
CA SER A 87 8.29 -1.29 3.46
C SER A 87 8.50 0.23 3.66
N ILE A 88 7.80 1.06 2.90
CA ILE A 88 7.90 2.52 3.00
C ILE A 88 7.20 3.04 4.25
N ALA A 89 6.07 2.44 4.63
CA ALA A 89 5.42 2.72 5.89
C ALA A 89 6.33 2.37 7.09
N PHE A 90 7.11 1.28 7.00
CA PHE A 90 8.14 0.95 7.99
C PHE A 90 9.29 1.96 8.04
N LEU A 91 9.76 2.45 6.89
CA LEU A 91 10.77 3.51 6.84
C LEU A 91 10.26 4.80 7.51
N TYR A 92 8.98 5.14 7.33
CA TYR A 92 8.35 6.27 8.03
C TYR A 92 8.34 6.08 9.55
N LEU A 93 7.95 4.88 10.03
CA LEU A 93 7.96 4.54 11.46
C LEU A 93 9.34 4.63 12.10
N GLN A 94 10.41 4.36 11.34
CA GLN A 94 11.78 4.43 11.86
C GLN A 94 12.32 5.86 11.93
N LEU A 95 11.75 6.79 11.17
CA LEU A 95 12.16 8.19 11.10
C LEU A 95 11.39 9.11 12.08
N LEU A 96 10.29 8.60 12.63
CA LEU A 96 9.44 9.22 13.64
C LEU A 96 9.98 8.92 15.04
#